data_AF-A0AAU4NEQ0-F1
#
_entry.id   AF-A0AAU4NEQ0-F1
#
_cell.length_a   1.000
_cell.length_b   1.000
_cell.length_c   1.000
_cell.angle_alpha   90.00
_cell.angle_beta   90.00
_cell.angle_gamma   90.00
#
_symmetry.space_group_name_H-M   'P 1'
#
loop_
_entity.id
_entity.type
_entity.pdbx_description
1 polymer ?
#
loop_
_entity_poly.entity_id
_entity_poly.type
_entity_poly.pdbx_seq_one_letter_code
_entity_poly.pdbx_strand_id
1 'polypeptide(L)'
;MRDQLPPGLPPDPFAGDPADPSAALDAIEPGQPLDPQERLAVEEDLADLAVYEALLAHRGVRGLVVCCEDCQQDHYHDWDMLRANLLQLLVDGTVRPHEPAYDPIPDAYVTWDYCRGYADASMNDALQGDGYDS
;
A
#
# COMPACT_ATOMS: atom_id res chain seq x y z
N MET A 1 3.70 -23.80 -24.16
CA MET A 1 2.64 -24.06 -25.15
C MET A 1 2.33 -22.74 -25.84
N ARG A 2 2.97 -22.53 -27.01
CA ARG A 2 2.72 -21.54 -28.08
C ARG A 2 2.15 -20.15 -27.72
N ASP A 3 3.04 -19.16 -27.80
CA ASP A 3 2.98 -17.99 -28.71
C ASP A 3 1.75 -17.93 -29.63
N GLN A 4 0.59 -17.57 -29.08
CA GLN A 4 -0.47 -17.00 -29.90
C GLN A 4 -0.85 -15.65 -29.30
N LEU A 5 -0.04 -14.65 -29.65
CA LEU A 5 -0.47 -13.27 -29.62
C LEU A 5 -1.77 -13.14 -30.42
N PRO A 6 -2.72 -12.27 -29.97
CA PRO A 6 -3.94 -12.01 -30.72
C PRO A 6 -3.65 -11.63 -32.18
N PRO A 7 -4.50 -12.02 -33.14
CA PRO A 7 -4.26 -11.78 -34.55
C PRO A 7 -4.10 -10.28 -34.84
N GLY A 8 -3.00 -9.89 -35.47
CA GLY A 8 -2.69 -8.51 -35.88
C GLY A 8 -1.56 -7.84 -35.10
N LEU A 9 -1.03 -8.45 -34.05
CA LEU A 9 0.20 -8.00 -33.39
C LEU A 9 1.45 -8.45 -34.15
N PRO A 10 2.53 -7.65 -34.18
CA PRO A 10 3.81 -8.10 -34.68
C PRO A 10 4.31 -9.30 -33.86
N PRO A 11 5.12 -10.20 -34.45
CA PRO A 11 5.72 -11.30 -33.69
C PRO A 11 6.58 -10.73 -32.56
N ASP A 12 6.58 -11.42 -31.41
CA ASP A 12 7.44 -11.07 -30.28
C ASP A 12 8.91 -11.07 -30.72
N PRO A 13 9.65 -9.95 -30.56
CA PRO A 13 11.06 -9.86 -30.96
C PRO A 13 11.98 -10.84 -30.21
N PHE A 14 11.55 -11.37 -29.05
CA PHE A 14 12.31 -12.31 -28.23
C PHE A 14 11.92 -13.77 -28.43
N ALA A 15 10.96 -14.07 -29.33
CA ALA A 15 10.47 -15.43 -29.55
C ALA A 15 11.60 -16.41 -29.94
N GLY A 16 11.83 -17.42 -29.09
CA GLY A 16 12.85 -18.45 -29.31
C GLY A 16 14.28 -18.05 -28.93
N ASP A 17 14.47 -16.89 -28.29
CA ASP A 17 15.75 -16.50 -27.70
C ASP A 17 16.01 -17.33 -26.41
N PRO A 18 17.10 -18.11 -26.33
CA PRO A 18 17.47 -18.79 -25.08
C PRO A 18 17.79 -17.83 -23.92
N ALA A 19 18.00 -16.54 -24.20
CA ALA A 19 18.18 -15.46 -23.23
C ALA A 19 16.98 -14.49 -23.18
N ASP A 20 15.78 -14.97 -23.51
CA ASP A 20 14.54 -14.18 -23.42
C ASP A 20 14.38 -13.56 -22.01
N PRO A 21 14.34 -12.22 -21.88
CA PRO A 21 14.17 -11.54 -20.60
C PRO A 21 12.85 -11.90 -19.90
N SER A 22 11.82 -12.31 -20.66
CA SER A 22 10.51 -12.69 -20.12
C SER A 22 10.52 -14.05 -19.43
N ALA A 23 11.48 -14.93 -19.74
CA ALA A 23 11.60 -16.24 -19.10
C ALA A 23 11.83 -16.17 -17.59
N ALA A 24 12.36 -15.04 -17.09
CA ALA A 24 12.51 -14.79 -15.66
C ALA A 24 11.16 -14.54 -14.95
N LEU A 25 10.14 -14.07 -15.67
CA LEU A 25 8.80 -13.81 -15.11
C LEU A 25 8.03 -15.11 -14.87
N ASP A 26 8.22 -16.12 -15.72
CA ASP A 26 7.61 -17.45 -15.55
C ASP A 26 8.09 -18.19 -14.30
N ALA A 27 9.26 -17.81 -13.76
CA ALA A 27 9.84 -18.39 -12.55
C ALA A 27 9.30 -17.75 -11.26
N ILE A 28 8.51 -16.67 -11.35
CA ILE A 28 7.92 -16.00 -10.18
C ILE A 28 6.70 -16.81 -9.74
N GLU A 29 6.79 -17.43 -8.55
CA GLU A 29 5.64 -18.12 -7.98
C GLU A 29 4.52 -17.11 -7.69
N PRO A 30 3.26 -17.41 -8.06
CA PRO A 30 2.13 -16.55 -7.70
C PRO A 30 1.98 -16.52 -6.18
N GLY A 31 1.62 -15.35 -5.65
CA GLY A 31 1.34 -15.20 -4.23
C GLY A 31 0.23 -16.13 -3.75
N GLN A 32 0.32 -16.57 -2.50
CA GLN A 32 -0.73 -17.36 -1.87
C GLN A 32 -1.80 -16.43 -1.33
N PRO A 33 -3.09 -16.68 -1.59
CA PRO A 33 -4.16 -15.87 -1.01
C PRO A 33 -4.05 -15.85 0.52
N LEU A 34 -4.34 -14.68 1.10
CA LEU A 34 -4.41 -14.52 2.55
C LEU A 34 -5.43 -15.48 3.16
N ASP A 35 -5.13 -15.96 4.36
CA ASP A 35 -6.12 -16.65 5.16
C ASP A 35 -7.24 -15.68 5.63
N PRO A 36 -8.38 -16.19 6.11
CA PRO A 36 -9.50 -15.33 6.51
C PRO A 36 -9.17 -14.30 7.61
N GLN A 37 -8.25 -14.62 8.52
CA GLN A 37 -7.83 -13.73 9.59
C GLN A 37 -6.87 -12.66 9.07
N GLU A 38 -5.88 -13.04 8.27
CA GLU A 38 -4.98 -12.09 7.60
C GLU A 38 -5.76 -11.12 6.71
N ARG A 39 -6.72 -11.66 5.94
CA ARG A 39 -7.60 -10.84 5.11
C ARG A 39 -8.38 -9.82 5.93
N LEU A 40 -8.97 -10.24 7.06
CA LEU A 40 -9.72 -9.34 7.93
C LEU A 40 -8.83 -8.23 8.49
N ALA A 41 -7.61 -8.57 8.93
CA ALA A 41 -6.65 -7.58 9.43
C ALA A 41 -6.30 -6.52 8.35
N VAL A 42 -6.08 -6.95 7.10
CA VAL A 42 -5.79 -6.01 6.00
C VAL A 42 -7.01 -5.14 5.65
N GLU A 43 -8.22 -5.68 5.75
CA GLU A 43 -9.46 -4.92 5.57
C GLU A 43 -9.66 -3.88 6.68
N GLU A 44 -9.32 -4.22 7.93
CA GLU A 44 -9.31 -3.29 9.06
C GLU A 44 -8.26 -2.19 8.87
N ASP A 45 -7.04 -2.53 8.47
CA ASP A 45 -5.97 -1.57 8.16
C ASP A 45 -6.39 -0.59 7.04
N LEU A 46 -7.09 -1.07 6.01
CA LEU A 46 -7.63 -0.21 4.95
C LEU A 46 -8.70 0.77 5.46
N ALA A 47 -9.53 0.33 6.40
CA ALA A 47 -10.54 1.17 7.01
C ALA A 47 -9.88 2.26 7.89
N ASP A 48 -8.91 1.88 8.71
CA ASP A 48 -8.13 2.81 9.53
C ASP A 48 -7.37 3.83 8.66
N LEU A 49 -6.71 3.36 7.59
CA LEU A 49 -5.99 4.22 6.65
C LEU A 49 -6.89 5.30 6.04
N ALA A 50 -8.14 4.94 5.69
CA ALA A 50 -9.11 5.91 5.16
C ALA A 50 -9.51 6.97 6.19
N VAL A 51 -9.66 6.59 7.47
CA VAL A 51 -9.92 7.54 8.56
C VAL A 51 -8.73 8.47 8.77
N TYR A 52 -7.52 7.92 8.81
CA TYR A 52 -6.30 8.70 9.04
C TYR A 52 -6.06 9.72 7.94
N GLU A 53 -6.18 9.30 6.68
CA GLU A 53 -6.07 10.21 5.54
C GLU A 53 -7.11 11.33 5.63
N ALA A 54 -8.38 11.01 5.93
CA ALA A 54 -9.44 12.01 6.04
C ALA A 54 -9.16 13.05 7.15
N LEU A 55 -8.52 12.65 8.24
CA LEU A 55 -8.20 13.54 9.37
C LEU A 55 -6.93 14.37 9.14
N LEU A 56 -5.94 13.83 8.41
CA LEU A 56 -4.58 14.37 8.39
C LEU A 56 -4.16 14.94 7.03
N ALA A 57 -4.74 14.48 5.92
CA ALA A 57 -4.36 14.94 4.58
C ALA A 57 -4.55 16.45 4.42
N HIS A 58 -5.67 16.98 4.89
CA HIS A 58 -5.97 18.41 4.83
C HIS A 58 -5.08 19.26 5.76
N ARG A 59 -4.29 18.63 6.65
CA ARG A 59 -3.32 19.27 7.54
C ARG A 59 -1.90 19.27 6.95
N GLY A 60 -1.72 18.73 5.74
CA GLY A 60 -0.43 18.66 5.05
C GLY A 60 0.33 17.35 5.25
N VAL A 61 -0.26 16.36 5.96
CA VAL A 61 0.33 15.02 6.06
C VAL A 61 0.07 14.26 4.76
N ARG A 62 1.13 13.81 4.11
CA ARG A 62 1.11 13.10 2.83
C ARG A 62 1.02 11.58 2.96
N GLY A 63 1.34 11.04 4.13
CA GLY A 63 1.32 9.61 4.33
C GLY A 63 2.03 9.14 5.59
N LEU A 64 2.48 7.90 5.57
CA LEU A 64 3.09 7.21 6.69
C LEU A 64 4.59 7.01 6.52
N VAL A 65 5.33 7.04 7.63
CA VAL A 65 6.71 6.56 7.71
C VAL A 65 6.76 5.28 8.52
N VAL A 66 7.43 4.26 7.96
CA VAL A 66 7.61 2.94 8.58
C VAL A 66 9.10 2.63 8.63
N CYS A 67 9.62 2.32 9.81
CA CYS A 67 10.98 1.82 9.95
C CYS A 67 10.98 0.34 9.54
N CYS A 68 11.67 0.01 8.44
CA CYS A 68 11.76 -1.37 7.97
C CYS A 68 12.80 -2.15 8.78
N GLU A 69 12.38 -3.28 9.36
CA GLU A 69 13.26 -4.11 10.20
C GLU A 69 14.38 -4.78 9.39
N ASP A 70 14.17 -5.05 8.10
CA ASP A 70 15.16 -5.75 7.27
C ASP A 70 16.30 -4.82 6.83
N CYS A 71 15.97 -3.62 6.35
CA CYS A 71 16.97 -2.67 5.82
C CYS A 71 17.38 -1.60 6.84
N GLN A 72 16.69 -1.48 7.97
CA GLN A 72 16.94 -0.47 9.02
C GLN A 72 16.84 0.98 8.48
N GLN A 73 15.92 1.21 7.55
CA GLN A 73 15.68 2.52 6.93
C GLN A 73 14.21 2.92 7.04
N ASP A 74 13.98 4.23 7.05
CA ASP A 74 12.64 4.81 7.01
C ASP A 74 12.05 4.71 5.60
N HIS A 75 10.91 4.06 5.48
CA HIS A 75 10.14 3.94 4.26
C HIS A 75 8.95 4.90 4.34
N TYR A 76 8.92 5.85 3.41
CA TYR A 76 7.85 6.84 3.29
C TYR A 76 6.82 6.36 2.29
N HIS A 77 5.57 6.20 2.75
CA HIS A 77 4.45 5.77 1.94
C HIS A 77 3.38 6.85 1.87
N ASP A 78 3.18 7.41 0.68
CA ASP A 78 2.01 8.25 0.40
C ASP A 78 0.72 7.45 0.62
N TRP A 79 -0.37 8.14 0.96
CA TRP A 79 -1.68 7.52 1.20
C TRP A 79 -2.11 6.56 0.08
N ASP A 80 -2.03 7.02 -1.17
CA ASP A 80 -2.41 6.23 -2.33
C ASP A 80 -1.49 5.02 -2.54
N MET A 81 -0.19 5.16 -2.27
CA MET A 81 0.76 4.07 -2.42
C MET A 81 0.49 2.97 -1.40
N LEU A 82 0.30 3.33 -0.13
CA LEU A 82 0.00 2.35 0.91
C LEU A 82 -1.35 1.68 0.68
N ARG A 83 -2.37 2.45 0.26
CA ARG A 83 -3.69 1.92 -0.12
C ARG A 83 -3.58 0.91 -1.25
N ALA A 84 -2.83 1.23 -2.31
CA ALA A 84 -2.61 0.33 -3.43
C ALA A 84 -1.91 -0.97 -2.98
N ASN A 85 -0.93 -0.88 -2.07
CA ASN A 85 -0.24 -2.04 -1.52
C ASN A 85 -1.19 -2.97 -0.75
N LEU A 86 -2.02 -2.42 0.14
CA LEU A 86 -2.97 -3.22 0.92
C LEU A 86 -4.06 -3.85 0.05
N LEU A 87 -4.61 -3.09 -0.91
CA LEU A 87 -5.56 -3.62 -1.88
C LEU A 87 -4.94 -4.75 -2.72
N GLN A 88 -3.68 -4.59 -3.13
CA GLN A 88 -2.98 -5.61 -3.89
C GLN A 88 -2.71 -6.86 -3.06
N LEU A 89 -2.36 -6.70 -1.78
CA LEU A 89 -2.17 -7.79 -0.84
C LEU A 89 -3.47 -8.62 -0.67
N LEU A 90 -4.64 -7.97 -0.67
CA LEU A 90 -5.94 -8.66 -0.65
C LEU A 90 -6.25 -9.48 -1.90
N VAL A 91 -5.68 -9.11 -3.05
CA VAL A 91 -5.96 -9.78 -4.35
C VAL A 91 -4.94 -10.90 -4.60
N ASP A 92 -3.65 -10.58 -4.49
CA ASP A 92 -2.56 -11.44 -4.95
C ASP A 92 -1.79 -12.07 -3.79
N GLY A 93 -2.11 -11.76 -2.52
CA GLY A 93 -1.39 -12.28 -1.35
C GLY A 93 0.08 -11.86 -1.26
N THR A 94 0.49 -10.92 -2.09
CA THR A 94 1.85 -10.40 -2.18
C THR A 94 1.83 -8.89 -2.25
N VAL A 95 2.81 -8.26 -1.60
CA VAL A 95 3.09 -6.83 -1.77
C VAL A 95 4.00 -6.70 -2.98
N ARG A 96 3.62 -5.88 -3.95
CA ARG A 96 4.53 -5.57 -5.07
C ARG A 96 5.66 -4.67 -4.57
N PRO A 97 6.89 -4.88 -5.08
CA PRO A 97 7.93 -3.88 -4.95
C PRO A 97 7.40 -2.54 -5.50
N HIS A 98 7.48 -1.50 -4.70
CA HIS A 98 7.28 -0.14 -5.18
C HIS A 98 8.63 0.59 -5.15
N GLU A 99 8.78 1.57 -6.03
CA GLU A 99 9.90 2.48 -5.92
C GLU A 99 9.71 3.37 -4.67
N PRO A 100 10.78 3.73 -3.95
CA PRO A 100 10.69 4.69 -2.85
C PRO A 100 10.08 6.02 -3.32
N ALA A 101 9.44 6.74 -2.40
CA ALA A 101 9.04 8.12 -2.67
C ALA A 101 10.28 8.94 -3.10
N TYR A 102 10.14 9.69 -4.19
CA TYR A 102 11.23 10.55 -4.69
C TYR A 102 11.35 11.79 -3.80
N ASP A 103 12.52 11.98 -3.18
CA ASP A 103 12.86 13.12 -2.30
C ASP A 103 11.75 13.43 -1.27
N PRO A 104 11.43 12.49 -0.36
CA PRO A 104 10.36 12.68 0.60
C PRO A 104 10.74 13.77 1.59
N ILE A 105 9.83 14.71 1.85
CA ILE A 105 9.95 15.70 2.93
C ILE A 105 9.54 14.98 4.22
N PRO A 106 10.46 14.65 5.15
CA PRO A 106 10.15 13.77 6.28
C PRO A 106 9.02 14.32 7.16
N ASP A 107 8.97 15.64 7.35
CA ASP A 107 7.94 16.34 8.14
C ASP A 107 6.52 16.22 7.56
N ALA A 108 6.37 15.75 6.32
CA ALA A 108 5.07 15.49 5.71
C ALA A 108 4.55 14.07 6.00
N TYR A 109 5.29 13.24 6.74
CA TYR A 109 4.90 11.87 7.05
C TYR A 109 4.88 11.64 8.56
N VAL A 110 4.01 10.74 9.00
CA VAL A 110 3.82 10.42 10.42
C VAL A 110 3.80 8.92 10.64
N THR A 111 3.95 8.46 11.87
CA THR A 111 3.86 7.04 12.19
C THR A 111 2.39 6.59 12.28
N TRP A 112 2.16 5.28 12.15
CA TRP A 112 0.83 4.70 12.38
C TRP A 112 0.29 5.04 13.78
N ASP A 113 1.16 4.95 14.80
CA ASP A 113 0.80 5.26 16.18
C ASP A 113 0.35 6.71 16.36
N TYR A 114 0.99 7.64 15.66
CA TYR A 114 0.56 9.04 15.65
C TYR A 114 -0.85 9.17 15.08
N CYS A 115 -1.12 8.54 13.94
CA CYS A 115 -2.45 8.57 13.32
C CYS A 115 -3.54 8.01 14.24
N ARG A 116 -3.26 6.86 14.87
CA ARG A 116 -4.17 6.22 15.82
C ARG A 116 -4.48 7.14 17.00
N GLY A 117 -3.44 7.68 17.66
CA GLY A 117 -3.63 8.60 18.78
C GLY A 117 -4.36 9.89 18.38
N TYR A 118 -4.12 10.39 17.17
CA TYR A 118 -4.84 11.54 16.62
C TYR A 118 -6.32 11.25 16.38
N ALA A 119 -6.62 10.07 15.80
CA ALA A 119 -7.99 9.63 15.55
C ALA A 119 -8.76 9.45 16.87
N ASP A 120 -8.17 8.77 17.86
CA ASP A 120 -8.77 8.57 19.18
C ASP A 120 -9.10 9.92 19.86
N ALA A 121 -8.16 10.88 19.82
CA ALA A 121 -8.38 12.21 20.36
C ALA A 121 -9.51 12.97 19.61
N SER A 122 -9.55 12.86 18.28
CA SER A 122 -10.57 13.51 17.44
C SER A 122 -11.97 12.94 17.70
N MET A 123 -12.09 11.63 17.91
CA MET A 123 -13.35 10.98 18.27
C MET A 123 -13.81 11.37 19.68
N ASN A 124 -12.88 11.46 20.64
CA ASN A 124 -13.22 11.92 21.99
C ASN A 124 -13.67 13.38 22.02
N ASP A 125 -13.04 14.27 21.25
CA ASP A 125 -13.47 15.68 21.14
C ASP A 125 -14.90 15.80 20.58
N ALA A 126 -15.22 15.03 19.53
CA ALA A 126 -16.56 14.98 18.98
C ALA A 126 -17.61 14.53 20.01
N LEU A 127 -17.27 13.56 20.88
CA LEU A 127 -18.17 13.11 21.96
C LEU A 127 -18.32 14.14 23.10
N GLN A 128 -17.35 15.03 23.30
CA GLN A 128 -17.42 16.08 24.33
C GLN A 128 -18.09 17.37 23.84
N GLY A 129 -18.04 17.64 22.53
CA GLY A 129 -18.65 18.83 21.90
C GLY A 129 -20.18 18.90 21.98
N ASP A 130 -20.86 17.76 22.16
CA ASP A 130 -22.33 17.69 22.27
C ASP A 130 -22.86 18.03 23.68
N GLY A 131 -21.98 18.33 24.65
CA GLY A 131 -22.33 18.47 26.07
C GLY A 131 -22.44 19.90 26.63
N TYR A 132 -22.20 20.95 25.83
CA TYR A 132 -22.21 22.33 26.34
C TYR A 132 -23.01 23.27 25.42
N ASP A 133 -24.32 23.00 25.32
CA ASP A 133 -25.31 24.03 24.99
C ASP A 133 -26.54 23.83 25.89
N SER A 134 -26.48 24.38 27.11
CA SER A 134 -27.60 24.55 28.05
C SER A 134 -27.29 25.63 29.06
#